data_AF-A0A3B8SNW8-F1
#
_entry.id   AF-A0A3B8SNW8-F1
#
_cell.length_a   1.000
_cell.length_b   1.000
_cell.length_c   1.000
_cell.angle_alpha   90.00
_cell.angle_beta   90.00
_cell.angle_gamma   90.00
#
_symmetry.space_group_name_H-M   'P 1'
#
loop_
_entity.id
_entity.type
_entity.pdbx_description
1 polymer ?
#
loop_
_entity_poly.entity_id
_entity_poly.type
_entity_poly.pdbx_seq_one_letter_code
_entity_poly.pdbx_strand_id
1 'polypeptide(L)'
;TIIAFIIGLGISFIVSVLLYLYKMLYKIFDPFLTILNSLPKVALGPMIIIIAGANIKSIIIMAILINVIVSIVVITNGFYGTDKVKIKLMKSFGASKYQILRYLIIPSSYKTIISSFKLGISMSMIGITTYMERILYKI
;
A
#
# COMPACT_ATOMS: atom_id res chain seq x y z
N THR A 1 5.11 -9.99 -13.28
CA THR A 1 5.39 -9.62 -11.87
C THR A 1 5.80 -8.16 -11.73
N ILE A 2 6.81 -7.68 -12.48
CA ILE A 2 7.28 -6.27 -12.42
C ILE A 2 6.21 -5.25 -12.84
N ILE A 3 5.50 -5.49 -13.96
CA ILE A 3 4.43 -4.59 -14.44
C ILE A 3 3.31 -4.45 -13.40
N ALA A 4 2.90 -5.58 -12.81
CA ALA A 4 1.88 -5.60 -11.76
C ALA A 4 2.33 -4.87 -10.48
N PHE A 5 3.62 -4.95 -10.16
CA PHE A 5 4.22 -4.20 -9.06
C PHE A 5 4.21 -2.68 -9.32
N ILE A 6 4.63 -2.24 -10.51
CA ILE A 6 4.64 -0.81 -10.88
C ILE A 6 3.21 -0.25 -10.88
N ILE A 7 2.26 -0.96 -11.49
CA ILE A 7 0.85 -0.56 -11.53
C ILE A 7 0.27 -0.53 -10.10
N GLY A 8 0.51 -1.58 -9.32
CA GLY A 8 0.03 -1.67 -7.94
C GLY A 8 0.54 -0.53 -7.06
N LEU A 9 1.83 -0.20 -7.16
CA LEU A 9 2.43 0.93 -6.44
C LEU A 9 1.89 2.28 -6.92
N GLY A 10 1.76 2.47 -8.23
CA GLY A 10 1.21 3.69 -8.80
C GLY A 10 -0.20 3.94 -8.28
N ILE A 11 -1.06 2.93 -8.34
CA ILE A 11 -2.43 2.99 -7.80
C ILE A 11 -2.40 3.26 -6.30
N SER A 12 -1.58 2.55 -5.55
CA SER A 12 -1.48 2.71 -4.09
C SER A 12 -1.07 4.13 -3.71
N PHE A 13 -0.08 4.70 -4.40
CA PHE A 13 0.41 6.04 -4.16
C PHE A 13 -0.67 7.08 -4.46
N ILE A 14 -1.35 6.96 -5.60
CA ILE A 14 -2.44 7.85 -6.00
C ILE A 14 -3.57 7.80 -4.97
N VAL A 15 -4.01 6.61 -4.57
CA VAL A 15 -5.08 6.42 -3.57
C VAL A 15 -4.66 7.00 -2.23
N SER A 16 -3.42 6.80 -1.79
CA SER A 16 -2.90 7.35 -0.53
C SER A 16 -2.90 8.87 -0.52
N VAL A 17 -2.49 9.49 -1.63
CA VAL A 17 -2.54 10.95 -1.81
C VAL A 17 -3.97 11.45 -1.79
N LEU A 18 -4.90 10.75 -2.45
CA LEU A 18 -6.31 11.10 -2.49
C LEU A 18 -6.94 11.05 -1.10
N LEU A 19 -6.68 9.96 -0.34
CA LEU A 19 -7.12 9.80 1.05
C LEU A 19 -6.61 10.95 1.92
N TYR A 20 -5.35 11.33 1.76
CA TYR A 20 -4.77 12.44 2.51
C TYR A 20 -5.44 13.80 2.21
N LEU A 21 -5.70 14.09 0.93
CA LEU A 21 -6.35 15.33 0.51
C LEU A 21 -7.80 15.41 1.02
N TYR A 22 -8.53 14.30 0.94
CA TYR A 22 -9.92 14.19 1.34
C TYR A 22 -10.07 13.54 2.72
N LYS A 23 -9.98 14.36 3.77
CA LYS A 23 -10.10 13.93 5.17
C LYS A 23 -11.38 13.11 5.46
N MET A 24 -12.47 13.37 4.74
CA MET A 24 -13.72 12.60 4.86
C MET A 24 -13.55 11.16 4.36
N LEU A 25 -12.93 10.98 3.19
CA LEU A 25 -12.62 9.65 2.66
C LEU A 25 -11.67 8.91 3.60
N TYR A 26 -10.61 9.57 4.09
CA TYR A 26 -9.72 8.95 5.05
C TYR A 26 -10.47 8.45 6.29
N LYS A 27 -11.32 9.27 6.91
CA LYS A 27 -12.06 8.87 8.13
C LYS A 27 -12.96 7.65 7.91
N ILE A 28 -13.47 7.45 6.69
CA ILE A 28 -14.30 6.30 6.34
C ILE A 28 -13.43 5.08 6.03
N PHE A 29 -12.39 5.23 5.21
CA PHE A 29 -11.58 4.11 4.71
C PHE A 29 -10.49 3.63 5.68
N ASP A 30 -10.00 4.50 6.56
CA ASP A 30 -8.95 4.18 7.54
C ASP A 30 -9.25 2.93 8.40
N PRO A 31 -10.45 2.76 9.00
CA PRO A 31 -10.76 1.52 9.73
C PRO A 31 -10.76 0.29 8.82
N PHE A 32 -11.30 0.38 7.60
CA PHE A 32 -11.30 -0.76 6.66
C PHE A 32 -9.89 -1.15 6.23
N LEU A 33 -9.04 -0.17 5.91
CA LEU A 33 -7.65 -0.39 5.52
C LEU A 33 -6.83 -1.00 6.68
N THR A 34 -7.08 -0.55 7.90
CA THR A 34 -6.42 -1.07 9.10
C THR A 34 -6.84 -2.51 9.39
N ILE A 35 -8.13 -2.82 9.30
CA ILE A 35 -8.65 -4.20 9.44
C ILE A 35 -8.04 -5.10 8.37
N LEU A 36 -8.04 -4.65 7.11
CA LEU A 36 -7.46 -5.41 5.99
C LEU A 36 -5.96 -5.67 6.16
N ASN A 37 -5.20 -4.74 6.73
CA ASN A 37 -3.79 -4.94 7.02
C ASN A 37 -3.56 -5.85 8.25
N SER A 38 -4.45 -5.78 9.23
CA SER A 38 -4.40 -6.60 10.44
C SER A 38 -4.81 -8.06 10.20
N LEU A 39 -5.54 -8.33 9.11
CA LEU A 39 -5.87 -9.69 8.71
C LEU A 39 -4.58 -10.49 8.43
N PRO A 40 -4.48 -11.72 8.95
CA PRO A 40 -3.38 -12.61 8.58
C PRO A 40 -3.39 -12.79 7.06
N LYS A 41 -2.35 -12.33 6.38
CA LYS A 41 -2.24 -12.41 4.92
C LYS A 41 -2.38 -13.85 4.40
N VAL A 42 -2.04 -14.82 5.24
CA VAL A 42 -2.24 -16.27 5.02
C VAL A 42 -3.72 -16.69 4.94
N ALA A 43 -4.64 -16.00 5.61
CA ALA A 43 -6.08 -16.30 5.58
C ALA A 43 -6.77 -15.85 4.27
N LEU A 44 -6.19 -14.87 3.57
CA LEU A 44 -6.71 -14.40 2.28
C LEU A 44 -6.48 -15.40 1.15
N GLY A 45 -5.47 -16.27 1.28
CA GLY A 45 -5.13 -17.29 0.28
C GLY A 45 -6.28 -18.26 0.00
N PRO A 46 -6.78 -18.99 1.01
CA PRO A 46 -7.92 -19.89 0.86
C PRO A 46 -9.16 -19.19 0.30
N MET A 47 -9.46 -17.97 0.75
CA MET A 47 -10.64 -17.22 0.33
C MET A 47 -10.59 -16.85 -1.16
N ILE A 48 -9.44 -16.42 -1.67
CA ILE A 48 -9.26 -16.14 -3.11
C ILE A 48 -9.24 -17.43 -3.93
N ILE A 49 -8.68 -18.53 -3.40
CA ILE A 49 -8.71 -19.84 -4.08
C ILE A 49 -10.16 -20.33 -4.28
N ILE A 50 -11.05 -20.09 -3.32
CA ILE A 50 -12.47 -20.44 -3.44
C ILE A 50 -13.16 -19.63 -4.54
N ILE A 51 -12.86 -18.34 -4.66
CA ILE A 51 -13.54 -17.42 -5.59
C ILE A 51 -12.96 -17.50 -7.01
N ALA A 52 -11.63 -17.57 -7.14
CA ALA A 52 -10.93 -17.48 -8.43
C ALA A 52 -10.36 -18.83 -8.92
N GLY A 53 -10.48 -19.89 -8.11
CA GLY A 53 -9.93 -21.21 -8.39
C GLY A 53 -8.44 -21.33 -8.07
N ALA A 54 -7.94 -22.58 -7.99
CA ALA A 54 -6.56 -22.90 -7.61
C ALA A 54 -5.52 -22.70 -8.73
N ASN A 55 -5.64 -21.63 -9.51
CA ASN A 55 -4.79 -21.32 -10.66
C ASN A 55 -3.66 -20.33 -10.33
N ILE A 56 -2.61 -20.31 -11.17
CA ILE A 56 -1.46 -19.39 -11.06
C ILE A 56 -1.93 -17.92 -11.09
N LYS A 57 -2.96 -17.61 -11.87
CA LYS A 57 -3.55 -16.26 -11.96
C LYS A 57 -4.09 -15.79 -10.59
N SER A 58 -4.69 -16.68 -9.80
CA SER A 58 -5.23 -16.34 -8.47
C SER A 58 -4.14 -15.95 -7.47
N ILE A 59 -2.99 -16.62 -7.53
CA ILE A 59 -1.83 -16.28 -6.68
C ILE A 59 -1.30 -14.88 -7.03
N ILE A 60 -1.23 -14.56 -8.32
CA ILE A 60 -0.76 -13.25 -8.79
C ILE A 60 -1.73 -12.15 -8.35
N ILE A 61 -3.04 -12.37 -8.50
CA ILE A 61 -4.08 -11.40 -8.08
C ILE A 61 -4.00 -11.16 -6.56
N MET A 62 -3.85 -12.23 -5.77
CA MET A 62 -3.69 -12.12 -4.31
C MET A 62 -2.45 -11.30 -3.93
N ALA A 63 -1.30 -11.58 -4.56
CA ALA A 63 -0.06 -10.86 -4.29
C ALA A 63 -0.19 -9.36 -4.61
N ILE A 64 -0.85 -9.01 -5.71
CA ILE A 64 -1.14 -7.62 -6.10
C ILE A 64 -2.04 -6.96 -5.05
N LEU A 65 -3.15 -7.60 -4.69
CA LEU A 65 -4.14 -7.06 -3.75
C LEU A 65 -3.50 -6.75 -2.39
N ILE A 66 -2.75 -7.71 -1.85
CA ILE A 66 -2.05 -7.55 -0.56
C ILE A 66 -1.03 -6.42 -0.66
N ASN A 67 -0.23 -6.39 -1.73
CA ASN A 67 0.78 -5.36 -1.89
C ASN A 67 0.15 -3.96 -1.97
N VAL A 68 -0.96 -3.81 -2.69
CA VAL A 68 -1.69 -2.54 -2.81
C VAL A 68 -2.21 -2.07 -1.45
N ILE A 69 -2.91 -2.95 -0.72
CA ILE A 69 -3.48 -2.62 0.60
C ILE A 69 -2.37 -2.20 1.57
N VAL A 70 -1.28 -2.98 1.65
CA VAL A 70 -0.16 -2.70 2.57
C VAL A 70 0.52 -1.40 2.19
N SER A 71 0.79 -1.18 0.90
CA SER A 71 1.43 0.05 0.42
C SER A 71 0.60 1.28 0.75
N ILE A 72 -0.73 1.22 0.56
CA ILE A 72 -1.63 2.33 0.92
C ILE A 72 -1.49 2.67 2.40
N VAL A 73 -1.61 1.67 3.27
CA VAL A 73 -1.55 1.89 4.73
C VAL A 73 -0.21 2.48 5.16
N VAL A 74 0.91 1.97 4.65
CA VAL A 74 2.25 2.46 5.02
C VAL A 74 2.45 3.91 4.54
N ILE A 75 2.07 4.22 3.29
CA ILE A 75 2.22 5.58 2.74
C ILE A 75 1.31 6.56 3.50
N THR A 76 0.04 6.21 3.70
CA THR A 76 -0.92 7.06 4.42
C THR A 76 -0.49 7.28 5.88
N ASN A 77 -0.02 6.24 6.58
CA ASN A 77 0.54 6.38 7.93
C ASN A 77 1.79 7.26 7.94
N GLY A 78 2.64 7.19 6.92
CA GLY A 78 3.76 8.12 6.74
C GLY A 78 3.30 9.57 6.63
N PHE A 79 2.26 9.83 5.85
CA PHE A 79 1.71 11.17 5.68
C PHE A 79 1.16 11.75 6.98
N TYR A 80 0.43 10.95 7.77
CA TYR A 80 -0.10 11.37 9.07
C TYR A 80 0.94 11.35 10.22
N GLY A 81 2.02 10.60 10.06
CA GLY A 81 3.17 10.56 10.98
C GLY A 81 4.11 11.75 10.85
N THR A 82 3.88 12.65 9.88
CA THR A 82 4.66 13.89 9.73
C THR A 82 4.36 14.85 10.89
N ASP A 83 5.40 15.54 11.37
CA ASP A 83 5.32 16.44 12.53
C ASP A 83 4.21 17.50 12.37
N LYS A 84 3.22 17.42 13.27
CA LYS A 84 2.06 18.32 13.31
C LYS A 84 2.45 19.77 13.57
N VAL A 85 3.59 20.02 14.22
CA VAL A 85 4.11 21.38 14.48
C VAL A 85 4.48 22.06 13.17
N LYS A 86 5.21 21.37 12.28
CA LYS A 86 5.59 21.90 10.96
C LYS A 86 4.37 22.15 10.07
N ILE A 87 3.36 21.27 10.15
CA ILE A 87 2.09 21.44 9.43
C ILE A 87 1.33 22.68 9.91
N LYS A 88 1.27 22.89 11.24
CA LYS A 88 0.64 24.10 11.82
C LYS A 88 1.39 25.37 11.43
N LEU A 89 2.72 25.34 11.45
CA LEU A 89 3.55 26.47 11.04
C LEU A 89 3.25 26.89 9.60
N MET A 90 3.28 25.95 8.65
CA MET A 90 2.94 26.27 7.25
C MET A 90 1.50 26.79 7.09
N LYS A 91 0.54 26.28 7.88
CA LYS A 91 -0.83 26.82 7.88
C LYS A 91 -0.89 28.26 8.39
N SER A 92 -0.10 28.62 9.40
CA SER A 92 -0.01 30.00 9.88
C SER A 92 0.57 30.96 8.84
N PHE A 93 1.44 30.46 7.94
CA PHE A 93 1.90 31.19 6.76
C PHE A 93 0.90 31.21 5.59
N GLY A 94 -0.33 30.70 5.76
CA GLY A 94 -1.36 30.68 4.72
C GLY A 94 -1.19 29.58 3.67
N ALA A 95 -0.34 28.58 3.90
CA ALA A 95 -0.13 27.50 2.93
C ALA A 95 -1.41 26.65 2.74
N SER A 96 -1.74 26.38 1.48
CA SER A 96 -2.84 25.48 1.12
C SER A 96 -2.51 24.02 1.44
N LYS A 97 -3.54 23.17 1.60
CA LYS A 97 -3.34 21.72 1.85
C LYS A 97 -2.47 21.05 0.79
N TYR A 98 -2.57 21.46 -0.48
CA TYR A 98 -1.74 20.95 -1.57
C TYR A 98 -0.27 21.36 -1.43
N GLN A 99 -0.01 22.60 -1.00
CA GLN A 99 1.36 23.06 -0.74
C GLN A 99 1.97 22.29 0.44
N ILE A 100 1.22 22.10 1.53
CA ILE A 100 1.67 21.31 2.68
C ILE A 100 1.98 19.87 2.25
N LEU A 101 1.10 19.25 1.47
CA LEU A 101 1.33 17.91 0.95
C LEU A 101 2.62 17.84 0.13
N ARG A 102 2.78 18.72 -0.87
CA ARG A 102 3.88 18.66 -1.83
C ARG A 102 5.23 19.07 -1.24
N TYR A 103 5.26 20.11 -0.41
CA TYR A 103 6.51 20.71 0.07
C TYR A 103 6.94 20.24 1.46
N LEU A 104 6.03 19.71 2.28
CA LEU A 104 6.36 19.23 3.61
C LEU A 104 6.20 17.71 3.72
N ILE A 105 5.03 17.19 3.33
CA ILE A 105 4.67 15.81 3.66
C ILE A 105 5.35 14.79 2.76
N ILE A 106 5.30 14.99 1.43
CA ILE A 106 6.01 14.12 0.49
C ILE A 106 7.52 14.04 0.82
N PRO A 107 8.25 15.16 0.97
CA PRO A 107 9.68 15.08 1.31
C PRO A 107 9.93 14.54 2.72
N SER A 108 9.09 14.88 3.72
CA SER A 108 9.24 14.33 5.08
C SER A 108 8.92 12.82 5.13
N SER A 109 8.06 12.32 4.25
CA SER A 109 7.63 10.93 4.19
C SER A 109 8.44 10.09 3.19
N TYR A 110 9.48 10.66 2.58
CA TYR A 110 10.34 9.99 1.60
C TYR A 110 10.85 8.63 2.10
N LYS A 111 11.30 8.55 3.35
CA LYS A 111 11.78 7.29 3.96
C LYS A 111 10.67 6.23 4.01
N THR A 112 9.45 6.63 4.35
CA THR A 112 8.28 5.75 4.43
C THR A 112 7.83 5.30 3.04
N ILE A 113 7.88 6.20 2.06
CA ILE A 113 7.61 5.89 0.65
C ILE A 113 8.62 4.83 0.18
N ILE A 114 9.93 5.03 0.39
CA ILE A 114 10.96 4.04 0.03
C ILE A 114 10.75 2.71 0.75
N SER A 115 10.39 2.73 2.02
CA SER A 115 10.07 1.51 2.77
C SER A 115 8.90 0.75 2.13
N SER A 116 7.87 1.46 1.70
CA SER A 116 6.73 0.88 0.97
C SER A 116 7.15 0.25 -0.36
N PHE A 117 8.01 0.94 -1.13
CA PHE A 117 8.58 0.38 -2.35
C PHE A 117 9.39 -0.90 -2.08
N LYS A 118 10.24 -0.90 -1.05
CA LYS A 118 11.04 -2.07 -0.65
C LYS A 118 10.15 -3.26 -0.24
N LEU A 119 9.07 -3.00 0.49
CA LEU A 119 8.09 -4.02 0.86
C LEU A 119 7.42 -4.61 -0.38
N GLY A 120 7.00 -3.79 -1.34
CA GLY A 120 6.37 -4.31 -2.55
C GLY A 120 7.33 -5.13 -3.43
N ILE A 121 8.61 -4.78 -3.48
CA ILE A 121 9.64 -5.60 -4.17
C ILE A 121 9.76 -6.95 -3.46
N SER A 122 9.85 -6.94 -2.13
CA SER A 122 9.94 -8.14 -1.31
C SER A 122 8.72 -9.06 -1.54
N MET A 123 7.51 -8.49 -1.54
CA MET A 123 6.27 -9.24 -1.79
C MET A 123 6.20 -9.80 -3.21
N SER A 124 6.70 -9.06 -4.21
CA SER A 124 6.80 -9.56 -5.59
C SER A 124 7.75 -10.75 -5.70
N MET A 125 8.83 -10.78 -4.91
CA MET A 125 9.74 -11.92 -4.88
C MET A 125 9.11 -13.14 -4.21
N ILE A 126 8.36 -12.96 -3.12
CA ILE A 126 7.64 -14.05 -2.44
C ILE A 126 6.70 -14.79 -3.41
N GLY A 127 5.98 -14.05 -4.26
CA GLY A 127 5.11 -14.66 -5.28
C GLY A 127 5.86 -15.55 -6.29
N ILE A 128 7.12 -15.25 -6.57
CA ILE A 128 8.00 -16.09 -7.41
C ILE A 128 8.45 -17.33 -6.63
N THR A 129 8.81 -17.18 -5.36
CA THR A 129 9.20 -18.29 -4.49
C THR A 129 8.08 -19.31 -4.32
N THR A 130 6.86 -18.85 -4.01
CA THR A 130 5.68 -19.74 -3.90
C THR A 130 5.37 -20.44 -5.23
N TYR A 131 5.59 -19.76 -6.36
CA TYR A 131 5.43 -20.38 -7.68
C TYR A 131 6.48 -21.47 -7.91
N MET A 132 7.73 -21.22 -7.53
CA MET A 132 8.83 -22.17 -7.69
C MET A 132 8.61 -23.43 -6.83
N GLU A 133 8.21 -23.28 -5.56
CA GLU A 133 7.86 -24.42 -4.68
C GLU A 133 6.75 -25.28 -5.29
N ARG A 134 5.73 -24.66 -5.87
CA ARG A 134 4.58 -25.37 -6.43
C ARG A 134 4.91 -26.11 -7.72
N ILE A 135 5.96 -25.72 -8.45
CA ILE A 135 6.53 -26.46 -9.57
C ILE A 135 7.39 -27.63 -9.06
N LEU A 136 8.23 -27.38 -8.07
CA LEU A 136 9.11 -28.40 -7.49
C LEU A 136 8.32 -29.55 -6.84
N TYR A 137 7.18 -29.27 -6.21
CA TYR A 137 6.30 -30.31 -5.65
C TYR A 137 5.40 -31.02 -6.68
N LYS A 138 5.46 -30.60 -7.95
CA LYS A 138 4.72 -31.21 -9.06
C LYS A 138 5.62 -32.07 -9.97
N ILE A 139 6.92 -32.14 -9.68
CA ILE A 139 7.95 -32.99 -10.30
C ILE A 139 8.30 -34.08 -9.29
#